data_AF-A0A3R7DDY1-F1
#
_entry.id   AF-A0A3R7DDY1-F1
#
_cell.length_a   1.000
_cell.length_b   1.000
_cell.length_c   1.000
_cell.angle_alpha   90.00
_cell.angle_beta   90.00
_cell.angle_gamma   90.00
#
_symmetry.space_group_name_H-M   'P 1'
#
loop_
_entity.id
_entity.type
_entity.pdbx_description
1 polymer ?
#
loop_
_entity_poly.entity_id
_entity_poly.type
_entity_poly.pdbx_seq_one_letter_code
_entity_poly.pdbx_strand_id
1 'polypeptide(L)'
;IVIAHGDDNGLVLPYDVAPIQVVVIPIPYKGKEEPINEAVRDVVRKLEAAGIRVELDDREDLTPGSKFYYWELRGVPIRVEVGPRDVERGEVTVVRRDTLERSGCKLDAVVEKVVETAKQMTADLSKRAWEWMRKHIHYVDSLEKAEKLIKEREGVIQLFWCGSEDCGREIEERVDARVLGVPMDESLEREGSCVVCGRRTRYLVRVAAAY
;
A
#
# COMPACT_ATOMS: atom_id res chain seq x y z
N ILE A 1 -4.77 -5.81 -0.12
CA ILE A 1 -4.53 -4.54 -0.85
C ILE A 1 -5.35 -3.42 -0.22
N VAL A 2 -6.69 -3.45 -0.28
CA VAL A 2 -7.55 -2.38 0.28
C VAL A 2 -7.26 -2.13 1.76
N ILE A 3 -7.38 -3.16 2.61
CA ILE A 3 -7.12 -3.04 4.06
C ILE A 3 -5.65 -2.71 4.36
N ALA A 4 -4.71 -3.19 3.55
CA ALA A 4 -3.28 -3.10 3.82
C ALA A 4 -2.68 -1.73 3.49
N HIS A 5 -3.30 -0.96 2.59
CA HIS A 5 -2.73 0.29 2.09
C HIS A 5 -3.65 1.50 2.21
N GLY A 6 -4.97 1.28 2.34
CA GLY A 6 -5.94 2.36 2.48
C GLY A 6 -5.63 3.28 3.66
N ASP A 7 -6.08 4.52 3.55
CA ASP A 7 -5.91 5.57 4.54
C ASP A 7 -7.22 6.34 4.76
N ASP A 8 -7.20 7.38 5.59
CA ASP A 8 -8.37 8.21 5.89
C ASP A 8 -8.91 8.97 4.65
N ASN A 9 -8.11 9.09 3.59
CA ASN A 9 -8.50 9.71 2.33
C ASN A 9 -9.07 8.69 1.33
N GLY A 10 -9.11 7.39 1.67
CA GLY A 10 -9.73 6.34 0.88
C GLY A 10 -8.77 5.24 0.42
N LEU A 11 -8.98 4.77 -0.81
CA LEU A 11 -8.17 3.69 -1.38
C LEU A 11 -6.75 4.19 -1.67
N VAL A 12 -5.78 3.29 -1.53
CA VAL A 12 -4.41 3.46 -2.03
C VAL A 12 -4.05 2.19 -2.78
N LEU A 13 -4.04 2.27 -4.11
CA LEU A 13 -3.75 1.11 -4.95
C LEU A 13 -2.27 1.11 -5.33
N PRO A 14 -1.58 -0.05 -5.26
CA PRO A 14 -0.28 -0.19 -5.89
C PRO A 14 -0.37 0.07 -7.39
N TYR A 15 0.66 0.71 -7.95
CA TYR A 15 0.65 1.19 -9.34
C TYR A 15 0.34 0.09 -10.35
N ASP A 16 0.94 -1.09 -10.19
CA ASP A 16 0.83 -2.16 -11.18
C ASP A 16 -0.58 -2.76 -11.28
N VAL A 17 -1.35 -2.73 -10.18
CA VAL A 17 -2.70 -3.31 -10.10
C VAL A 17 -3.82 -2.30 -10.29
N ALA A 18 -3.52 -1.00 -10.26
CA ALA A 18 -4.52 0.05 -10.33
C ALA A 18 -5.20 0.10 -11.72
N PRO A 19 -6.54 0.05 -11.84
CA PRO A 19 -7.21 0.11 -13.15
C PRO A 19 -6.87 1.38 -13.93
N ILE A 20 -6.81 2.51 -13.23
CA ILE A 20 -6.27 3.78 -13.71
C ILE A 20 -5.00 4.04 -12.91
N GLN A 21 -3.87 4.16 -13.60
CA GLN A 21 -2.56 4.36 -13.00
C GLN A 21 -2.24 5.84 -12.84
N VAL A 22 -2.62 6.63 -13.84
CA VAL A 22 -2.41 8.07 -13.86
C VAL A 22 -3.71 8.77 -14.21
N VAL A 23 -4.09 9.79 -13.44
CA VAL A 23 -5.12 10.75 -13.86
C VAL A 23 -4.48 12.08 -14.23
N VAL A 24 -4.84 12.62 -15.39
CA VAL A 24 -4.40 13.95 -15.84
C VAL A 24 -5.52 14.94 -15.59
N ILE A 25 -5.21 16.06 -14.94
CA ILE A 25 -6.20 17.07 -14.54
C ILE A 25 -5.75 18.46 -14.99
N PRO A 26 -6.46 19.10 -15.95
CA PRO A 26 -6.25 20.51 -16.27
C PRO A 26 -6.64 21.39 -15.08
N ILE A 27 -5.82 22.40 -14.80
CA ILE A 27 -6.14 23.46 -13.82
C ILE A 27 -6.63 24.68 -14.61
N PRO A 28 -7.95 24.91 -14.69
CA PRO A 28 -8.51 25.94 -15.56
C PRO A 28 -8.04 27.33 -15.16
N TYR A 29 -7.72 28.15 -16.17
CA TYR A 29 -7.33 29.54 -15.97
C TYR A 29 -7.84 30.38 -17.14
N LYS A 30 -8.56 31.45 -16.82
CA LYS A 30 -9.24 32.30 -17.82
C LYS A 30 -8.23 32.91 -18.80
N GLY A 31 -8.44 32.70 -20.09
CA GLY A 31 -7.57 33.21 -21.16
C GLY A 31 -6.30 32.39 -21.38
N LYS A 32 -6.19 31.21 -20.75
CA LYS A 32 -5.10 30.23 -20.96
C LYS A 32 -5.64 28.82 -21.17
N GLU A 33 -6.90 28.68 -21.57
CA GLU A 33 -7.54 27.39 -21.77
C GLU A 33 -6.85 26.58 -22.87
N GLU A 34 -6.59 27.19 -24.03
CA GLU A 34 -6.02 26.48 -25.18
C GLU A 34 -4.60 25.92 -24.92
N PRO A 35 -3.63 26.71 -24.40
CA PRO A 35 -2.31 26.19 -24.09
C PRO A 35 -2.31 25.07 -23.03
N ILE A 36 -3.23 25.14 -22.07
CA ILE A 36 -3.39 24.09 -21.05
C ILE A 36 -3.94 22.81 -21.69
N ASN A 37 -4.98 22.94 -22.51
CA ASN A 37 -5.60 21.81 -23.20
C ASN A 37 -4.62 21.12 -24.16
N GLU A 38 -3.79 21.87 -24.88
CA GLU A 38 -2.73 21.33 -25.72
C GLU A 38 -1.70 20.55 -24.91
N ALA A 39 -1.20 21.12 -23.81
CA ALA A 39 -0.24 20.46 -22.93
C ALA A 39 -0.82 19.18 -22.29
N VAL A 40 -2.08 19.21 -21.86
CA VAL A 40 -2.79 18.05 -21.32
C VAL A 40 -2.91 16.93 -22.36
N ARG A 41 -3.33 17.25 -23.59
CA ARG A 41 -3.42 16.27 -24.67
C ARG A 41 -2.05 15.66 -24.99
N ASP A 42 -0.98 16.44 -24.96
CA ASP A 42 0.37 15.92 -25.18
C ASP A 42 0.81 14.96 -24.07
N VAL A 43 0.56 15.32 -22.81
CA VAL A 43 0.84 14.46 -21.65
C VAL A 43 0.10 13.13 -21.74
N VAL A 44 -1.22 13.17 -21.98
CA VAL A 44 -2.05 11.95 -22.09
C VAL A 44 -1.50 11.05 -23.19
N ARG A 45 -1.27 11.60 -24.39
CA ARG A 45 -0.73 10.85 -25.53
C ARG A 45 0.63 10.22 -25.23
N LYS A 46 1.54 10.95 -24.58
CA LYS A 46 2.87 10.44 -24.22
C LYS A 46 2.80 9.28 -23.24
N LEU A 47 1.93 9.39 -22.22
CA LEU A 47 1.74 8.35 -21.21
C LEU A 47 1.06 7.10 -21.81
N GLU A 48 0.01 7.28 -22.61
CA GLU A 48 -0.67 6.18 -23.31
C GLU A 48 0.27 5.45 -24.28
N ALA A 49 1.09 6.19 -25.04
CA ALA A 49 2.09 5.61 -25.94
C ALA A 49 3.16 4.79 -25.18
N ALA A 50 3.38 5.08 -23.90
CA ALA A 50 4.24 4.31 -23.01
C ALA A 50 3.54 3.10 -22.38
N GLY A 51 2.27 2.82 -22.72
CA GLY A 51 1.49 1.71 -22.19
C GLY A 51 0.92 1.94 -20.80
N ILE A 52 0.90 3.19 -20.32
CA ILE A 52 0.35 3.56 -19.02
C ILE A 52 -1.17 3.68 -19.12
N ARG A 53 -1.90 3.18 -18.12
CA ARG A 53 -3.37 3.32 -18.03
C ARG A 53 -3.72 4.71 -17.52
N VAL A 54 -4.08 5.60 -18.43
CA VAL A 54 -4.32 7.02 -18.16
C VAL A 54 -5.81 7.34 -18.25
N GLU A 55 -6.27 8.22 -17.39
CA GLU A 55 -7.58 8.87 -17.50
C GLU A 55 -7.39 10.39 -17.55
N LEU A 56 -8.11 11.07 -18.45
CA LEU A 56 -8.21 12.53 -18.45
C LEU A 56 -9.50 12.95 -17.75
N ASP A 57 -9.40 13.79 -16.71
CA ASP A 57 -10.57 14.40 -16.08
C ASP A 57 -10.72 15.87 -16.49
N ASP A 58 -11.37 16.09 -17.63
CA ASP A 58 -11.63 17.39 -18.24
C ASP A 58 -13.00 17.99 -17.86
N ARG A 59 -13.77 17.35 -16.97
CA ARG A 59 -15.09 17.82 -16.51
C ARG A 59 -15.08 19.29 -16.06
N GLU A 60 -15.74 20.17 -16.80
CA GLU A 60 -15.69 21.62 -16.54
C GLU A 60 -16.59 22.07 -15.37
N ASP A 61 -17.59 21.27 -15.02
CA ASP A 61 -18.53 21.51 -13.93
C ASP A 61 -17.93 21.30 -12.53
N LEU A 62 -16.73 20.72 -12.46
CA LEU A 62 -16.05 20.39 -11.20
C LEU A 62 -14.80 21.25 -10.98
N THR A 63 -14.65 21.73 -9.75
CA THR A 63 -13.40 22.40 -9.35
C THR A 63 -12.24 21.40 -9.30
N PRO A 64 -10.98 21.84 -9.53
CA PRO A 64 -9.81 20.96 -9.43
C PRO A 64 -9.73 20.21 -8.10
N GLY A 65 -10.03 20.89 -6.99
CA GLY A 65 -10.05 20.25 -5.66
C GLY A 65 -11.10 19.13 -5.55
N SER A 66 -12.27 19.30 -6.16
CA SER A 66 -13.30 18.24 -6.21
C SER A 66 -12.83 17.03 -7.02
N LYS A 67 -12.13 17.27 -8.13
CA LYS A 67 -11.52 16.20 -8.93
C LYS A 67 -10.41 15.49 -8.16
N PHE A 68 -9.54 16.23 -7.47
CA PHE A 68 -8.47 15.67 -6.65
C PHE A 68 -9.03 14.69 -5.63
N TYR A 69 -10.01 15.13 -4.84
CA TYR A 69 -10.69 14.30 -3.86
C TYR A 69 -11.35 13.07 -4.50
N TYR A 70 -12.04 13.24 -5.64
CA TYR A 70 -12.71 12.15 -6.35
C TYR A 70 -11.76 11.00 -6.72
N TRP A 71 -10.56 11.34 -7.20
CA TRP A 71 -9.56 10.36 -7.64
C TRP A 71 -8.70 9.84 -6.49
N GLU A 72 -8.45 10.66 -5.48
CA GLU A 72 -7.78 10.24 -4.24
C GLU A 72 -8.63 9.20 -3.50
N LEU A 73 -9.94 9.44 -3.37
CA LEU A 73 -10.85 8.48 -2.74
C LEU A 73 -10.82 7.10 -3.45
N ARG A 74 -10.67 7.11 -4.78
CA ARG A 74 -10.59 5.90 -5.63
C ARG A 74 -9.20 5.28 -5.67
N GLY A 75 -8.19 5.96 -5.12
CA GLY A 75 -6.83 5.45 -5.01
C GLY A 75 -6.07 5.39 -6.31
N VAL A 76 -6.35 6.30 -7.25
CA VAL A 76 -5.50 6.45 -8.44
C VAL A 76 -4.08 6.79 -7.99
N PRO A 77 -3.06 5.98 -8.32
CA PRO A 77 -1.72 6.08 -7.72
C PRO A 77 -1.03 7.42 -7.96
N ILE A 78 -1.15 7.97 -9.17
CA ILE A 78 -0.47 9.18 -9.59
C ILE A 78 -1.47 10.14 -10.23
N ARG A 79 -1.40 11.41 -9.83
CA ARG A 79 -2.11 12.50 -10.50
C ARG A 79 -1.10 13.41 -11.20
N VAL A 80 -1.38 13.80 -12.43
CA VAL A 80 -0.64 14.84 -13.15
C VAL A 80 -1.53 16.07 -13.26
N GLU A 81 -1.06 17.20 -12.74
CA GLU A 81 -1.72 18.50 -12.79
C GLU A 81 -1.03 19.35 -13.86
N VAL A 82 -1.83 19.98 -14.73
CA VAL A 82 -1.34 20.90 -15.77
C VAL A 82 -2.04 22.24 -15.62
N GLY A 83 -1.34 23.22 -15.07
CA GLY A 83 -1.85 24.56 -14.87
C GLY A 83 -1.13 25.64 -15.69
N PRO A 84 -1.57 26.90 -15.58
CA PRO A 84 -1.03 28.00 -16.37
C PRO A 84 0.46 28.27 -16.09
N ARG A 85 0.94 28.02 -14.86
CA ARG A 85 2.35 28.18 -14.47
C ARG A 85 3.21 27.05 -15.01
N ASP A 86 2.66 25.85 -15.08
CA ASP A 86 3.35 24.66 -15.61
C ASP A 86 3.57 24.86 -17.11
N VAL A 87 2.55 25.31 -17.84
CA VAL A 87 2.63 25.63 -19.28
C VAL A 87 3.67 26.72 -19.55
N GLU A 88 3.70 27.81 -18.79
CA GLU A 88 4.71 28.87 -18.93
C GLU A 88 6.15 28.36 -18.77
N ARG A 89 6.35 27.29 -18.00
CA ARG A 89 7.66 26.71 -17.69
C ARG A 89 8.00 25.47 -18.52
N GLY A 90 7.07 25.01 -19.36
CA GLY A 90 7.17 23.72 -20.04
C GLY A 90 7.27 22.55 -19.07
N GLU A 91 6.59 22.65 -17.93
CA GLU A 91 6.60 21.70 -16.82
C GLU A 91 5.21 21.08 -16.64
N VAL A 92 5.14 20.05 -15.80
CA VAL A 92 3.92 19.47 -15.25
C VAL A 92 4.15 19.09 -13.81
N THR A 93 3.09 19.08 -13.00
CA THR A 93 3.16 18.68 -11.59
C THR A 93 2.69 17.24 -11.44
N VAL A 94 3.52 16.36 -10.89
CA VAL A 94 3.22 14.96 -10.58
C VAL A 94 2.99 14.83 -9.09
N VAL A 95 1.88 14.20 -8.70
CA VAL A 95 1.46 14.03 -7.30
C VAL A 95 1.25 12.56 -6.99
N ARG A 96 1.85 12.10 -5.89
CA ARG A 96 1.67 10.73 -5.36
C ARG A 96 0.40 10.63 -4.52
N ARG A 97 -0.34 9.53 -4.65
CA ARG A 97 -1.53 9.29 -3.84
C ARG A 97 -1.24 9.01 -2.37
N ASP A 98 -0.22 8.21 -2.07
CA ASP A 98 0.03 7.70 -0.72
C ASP A 98 0.60 8.75 0.24
N THR A 99 1.38 9.71 -0.27
CA THR A 99 2.01 10.77 0.52
C THR A 99 1.50 12.18 0.21
N LEU A 100 0.75 12.36 -0.88
CA LEU A 100 0.37 13.67 -1.45
C LEU A 100 1.57 14.55 -1.83
N GLU A 101 2.76 13.95 -1.94
CA GLU A 101 3.98 14.65 -2.34
C GLU A 101 3.86 15.14 -3.78
N ARG A 102 4.21 16.40 -3.99
CA ARG A 102 4.17 17.10 -5.28
C ARG A 102 5.58 17.26 -5.81
N SER A 103 5.80 16.90 -7.07
CA SER A 103 7.08 17.12 -7.75
C SER A 103 6.85 17.64 -9.17
N GLY A 104 7.62 18.64 -9.59
CA GLY A 104 7.59 19.16 -10.95
C GLY A 104 8.57 18.40 -11.85
N CYS A 105 8.22 18.24 -13.14
CA CYS A 105 9.15 17.78 -14.16
C CYS A 105 8.88 18.47 -15.49
N LYS A 106 9.85 18.44 -16.41
CA LYS A 106 9.61 18.92 -17.79
C LYS A 106 8.57 18.04 -18.47
N LEU A 107 7.75 18.65 -19.31
CA LEU A 107 6.69 17.95 -20.03
C LEU A 107 7.24 16.78 -20.87
N ASP A 108 8.43 16.91 -21.45
CA ASP A 108 9.09 15.83 -22.20
C ASP A 108 9.60 14.68 -21.33
N ALA A 109 9.83 14.94 -20.04
CA ALA A 109 10.28 13.94 -19.08
C ALA A 109 9.13 13.31 -18.27
N VAL A 110 7.86 13.63 -18.60
CA VAL A 110 6.69 13.19 -17.81
C VAL A 110 6.60 11.67 -17.69
N VAL A 111 6.89 10.93 -18.77
CA VAL A 111 6.84 9.46 -18.77
C VAL A 111 7.90 8.89 -17.83
N GLU A 112 9.14 9.37 -17.94
CA GLU A 112 10.24 8.95 -17.06
C GLU A 112 9.90 9.25 -15.60
N LYS A 113 9.38 10.46 -15.33
CA LYS A 113 9.02 10.87 -13.98
C LYS A 113 7.93 9.98 -13.39
N VAL A 114 6.87 9.69 -14.16
CA VAL A 114 5.77 8.82 -13.71
C VAL A 114 6.29 7.42 -13.41
N VAL A 115 7.15 6.84 -14.25
CA VAL A 115 7.73 5.51 -14.03
C VAL A 115 8.64 5.47 -12.81
N GLU A 116 9.46 6.50 -12.59
CA GLU A 116 10.28 6.66 -11.39
C GLU A 116 9.38 6.71 -10.14
N THR A 117 8.39 7.59 -10.16
CA THR A 117 7.43 7.76 -9.05
C THR A 117 6.67 6.46 -8.76
N ALA A 118 6.25 5.73 -9.80
CA ALA A 118 5.57 4.44 -9.66
C ALA A 118 6.46 3.40 -8.95
N LYS A 119 7.72 3.27 -9.38
CA LYS A 119 8.68 2.34 -8.75
C LYS A 119 8.91 2.68 -7.28
N GLN A 120 9.12 3.96 -6.98
CA GLN A 120 9.33 4.43 -5.63
C GLN A 120 8.09 4.16 -4.75
N MET A 121 6.90 4.50 -5.25
CA MET A 121 5.65 4.26 -4.54
C MET A 121 5.43 2.77 -4.24
N THR A 122 5.64 1.88 -5.22
CA THR A 122 5.50 0.44 -5.00
C THR A 122 6.49 -0.08 -3.96
N ALA A 123 7.75 0.39 -3.99
CA ALA A 123 8.76 0.02 -3.00
C ALA A 123 8.39 0.51 -1.59
N ASP A 124 7.94 1.76 -1.46
CA ASP A 124 7.55 2.38 -0.20
C ASP A 124 6.32 1.67 0.42
N LEU A 125 5.30 1.40 -0.39
CA LEU A 125 4.09 0.68 0.05
C LEU A 125 4.42 -0.74 0.53
N SER A 126 5.26 -1.45 -0.22
CA SER A 126 5.71 -2.79 0.15
C SER A 126 6.49 -2.76 1.47
N LYS A 127 7.48 -1.87 1.58
CA LYS A 127 8.30 -1.71 2.78
C LYS A 127 7.44 -1.41 4.00
N ARG A 128 6.55 -0.41 3.90
CA ARG A 128 5.64 -0.01 4.99
C ARG A 128 4.77 -1.17 5.45
N ALA A 129 4.19 -1.94 4.51
CA ALA A 129 3.35 -3.10 4.84
C ALA A 129 4.15 -4.21 5.52
N TRP A 130 5.37 -4.51 5.04
CA TRP A 130 6.25 -5.50 5.66
C TRP A 130 6.71 -5.09 7.05
N GLU A 131 7.10 -3.84 7.24
CA GLU A 131 7.50 -3.31 8.55
C GLU A 131 6.34 -3.34 9.53
N TRP A 132 5.14 -2.94 9.09
CA TRP A 132 3.93 -3.04 9.91
C TRP A 132 3.66 -4.49 10.30
N MET A 133 3.64 -5.42 9.34
CA MET A 133 3.36 -6.83 9.64
C MET A 133 4.39 -7.42 10.61
N ARG A 134 5.70 -7.21 10.37
CA ARG A 134 6.76 -7.73 11.24
C ARG A 134 6.69 -7.16 12.65
N LYS A 135 6.29 -5.90 12.80
CA LYS A 135 6.12 -5.26 14.12
C LYS A 135 4.97 -5.87 14.93
N HIS A 136 3.96 -6.42 14.25
CA HIS A 136 2.78 -7.06 14.86
C HIS A 136 2.89 -8.60 14.88
N ILE A 137 4.10 -9.14 14.67
CA ILE A 137 4.42 -10.55 14.95
C ILE A 137 5.15 -10.59 16.29
N HIS A 138 4.49 -11.15 17.30
CA HIS A 138 5.00 -11.20 18.66
C HIS A 138 5.44 -12.61 19.02
N TYR A 139 6.73 -12.78 19.28
CA TYR A 139 7.23 -14.03 19.85
C TYR A 139 6.99 -14.06 21.36
N VAL A 140 6.37 -15.13 21.86
CA VAL A 140 6.18 -15.36 23.30
C VAL A 140 6.51 -16.80 23.67
N ASP A 141 6.80 -17.02 24.96
CA ASP A 141 7.25 -18.28 25.54
C ASP A 141 6.22 -18.92 26.48
N SER A 142 5.05 -18.29 26.67
CA SER A 142 3.98 -18.82 27.52
C SER A 142 2.59 -18.60 26.92
N LEU A 143 1.67 -19.51 27.24
CA LEU A 143 0.27 -19.44 26.81
C LEU A 143 -0.47 -18.25 27.42
N GLU A 144 -0.14 -17.87 28.66
CA GLU A 144 -0.74 -16.71 29.34
C GLU A 144 -0.41 -15.39 28.63
N LYS A 145 0.84 -15.22 28.18
CA LYS A 145 1.25 -14.05 27.39
C LYS A 145 0.56 -14.05 26.03
N ALA A 146 0.41 -15.23 25.42
CA ALA A 146 -0.28 -15.37 24.15
C ALA A 146 -1.75 -14.95 24.26
N GLU A 147 -2.46 -15.48 25.27
CA GLU A 147 -3.86 -15.15 25.54
C GLU A 147 -4.06 -13.64 25.76
N LYS A 148 -3.16 -13.00 26.51
CA LYS A 148 -3.21 -11.55 26.73
C LYS A 148 -3.10 -10.76 25.42
N LEU A 149 -2.09 -11.05 24.59
CA LEU A 149 -1.85 -10.34 23.35
C LEU A 149 -2.96 -10.57 22.30
N ILE A 150 -3.56 -11.76 22.27
CA ILE A 150 -4.74 -12.02 21.42
C ILE A 150 -5.93 -11.18 21.86
N LYS A 151 -6.21 -11.11 23.16
CA LYS A 151 -7.29 -10.28 23.72
C LYS A 151 -7.09 -8.79 23.45
N GLU A 152 -5.84 -8.33 23.49
CA GLU A 152 -5.44 -6.95 23.15
C GLU A 152 -5.43 -6.68 21.63
N ARG A 153 -5.62 -7.72 20.79
CA ARG A 153 -5.57 -7.64 19.32
C ARG A 153 -4.26 -7.08 18.77
N GLU A 154 -3.14 -7.44 19.41
CA GLU A 154 -1.79 -6.99 19.04
C GLU A 154 -1.27 -7.63 17.75
N GLY A 155 -1.98 -8.62 17.19
CA GLY A 155 -1.70 -9.17 15.86
C GLY A 155 -1.46 -10.67 15.87
N VAL A 156 -0.34 -11.10 15.30
CA VAL A 156 0.03 -12.51 15.17
C VAL A 156 1.00 -12.88 16.28
N ILE A 157 0.75 -14.02 16.92
CA ILE A 157 1.60 -14.52 18.00
C ILE A 157 2.34 -15.74 17.52
N GLN A 158 3.60 -15.82 17.90
CA GLN A 158 4.48 -16.92 17.55
C GLN A 158 4.97 -17.64 18.79
N LEU A 159 4.79 -18.96 18.79
CA LEU A 159 5.04 -19.85 19.92
C LEU A 159 5.87 -21.04 19.48
N PHE A 160 6.67 -21.61 20.37
CA PHE A 160 7.25 -22.93 20.13
C PHE A 160 6.20 -24.03 20.22
N TRP A 161 6.18 -24.89 19.20
CA TRP A 161 5.22 -25.99 19.09
C TRP A 161 5.94 -27.28 18.69
N CYS A 162 5.53 -28.41 19.26
CA CYS A 162 6.19 -29.70 19.05
C CYS A 162 5.77 -30.43 17.76
N GLY A 163 4.84 -29.88 16.98
CA GLY A 163 4.33 -30.50 15.75
C GLY A 163 3.18 -31.49 15.95
N SER A 164 2.78 -31.79 17.19
CA SER A 164 1.65 -32.69 17.44
C SER A 164 0.31 -31.96 17.43
N GLU A 165 -0.70 -32.60 16.85
CA GLU A 165 -2.06 -32.09 16.76
C GLU A 165 -2.68 -31.79 18.13
N ASP A 166 -2.48 -32.64 19.13
CA ASP A 166 -3.02 -32.44 20.49
C ASP A 166 -2.56 -31.11 21.11
N CYS A 167 -1.24 -30.84 21.06
CA CYS A 167 -0.71 -29.56 21.52
C CYS A 167 -1.18 -28.37 20.65
N GLY A 168 -1.49 -28.59 19.38
CA GLY A 168 -2.07 -27.55 18.52
C GLY A 168 -3.47 -27.16 19.00
N ARG A 169 -4.33 -28.16 19.22
CA ARG A 169 -5.70 -27.95 19.74
C ARG A 169 -5.70 -27.28 21.11
N GLU A 170 -4.81 -27.69 22.02
CA GLU A 170 -4.71 -27.05 23.33
C GLU A 170 -4.29 -25.57 23.23
N ILE A 171 -3.40 -25.21 22.28
CA ILE A 171 -3.05 -23.81 22.03
C ILE A 171 -4.29 -23.04 21.55
N GLU A 172 -5.06 -23.58 20.59
CA GLU A 172 -6.25 -22.92 20.08
C GLU A 172 -7.31 -22.70 21.17
N GLU A 173 -7.57 -23.73 21.99
CA GLU A 173 -8.56 -23.67 23.07
C GLU A 173 -8.17 -22.70 24.19
N ARG A 174 -6.90 -22.68 24.60
CA ARG A 174 -6.44 -21.84 25.72
C ARG A 174 -6.21 -20.40 25.32
N VAL A 175 -5.77 -20.16 24.10
CA VAL A 175 -5.46 -18.81 23.59
C VAL A 175 -6.69 -18.16 22.92
N ASP A 176 -7.76 -18.92 22.69
CA ASP A 176 -8.95 -18.51 21.95
C ASP A 176 -8.59 -17.93 20.57
N ALA A 177 -7.73 -18.66 19.86
CA ALA A 177 -7.11 -18.26 18.60
C ALA A 177 -7.03 -19.42 17.62
N ARG A 178 -6.85 -19.12 16.34
CA ARG A 178 -6.60 -20.15 15.32
C ARG A 178 -5.12 -20.29 15.02
N VAL A 179 -4.69 -21.53 14.81
CA VAL A 179 -3.37 -21.85 14.26
C VAL A 179 -3.35 -21.49 12.78
N LEU A 180 -2.46 -20.57 12.41
CA LEU A 180 -2.22 -20.16 11.03
C LEU A 180 -1.23 -21.09 10.32
N GLY A 181 -0.31 -21.68 11.08
CA GLY A 181 0.67 -22.64 10.58
C GLY A 181 2.11 -22.32 11.00
N VAL A 182 3.06 -23.07 10.42
CA VAL A 182 4.50 -22.93 10.67
C VAL A 182 5.08 -21.90 9.71
N PRO A 183 5.81 -20.87 10.19
CA PRO A 183 6.44 -19.90 9.31
C PRO A 183 7.55 -20.55 8.48
N MET A 184 7.54 -20.31 7.17
CA MET A 184 8.59 -20.76 6.23
C MET A 184 9.66 -19.69 6.00
N ASP A 185 9.37 -18.45 6.40
CA ASP A 185 10.19 -17.25 6.22
C ASP A 185 11.24 -17.07 7.33
N GLU A 186 11.21 -17.90 8.37
CA GLU A 186 12.14 -17.84 9.49
C GLU A 186 13.09 -19.03 9.50
N SER A 187 14.38 -18.78 9.79
CA SER A 187 15.34 -19.87 9.95
C SER A 187 14.97 -20.70 11.18
N LEU A 188 14.92 -22.03 11.02
CA LEU A 188 14.70 -23.00 12.09
C LEU A 188 15.88 -23.11 13.07
N GLU A 189 16.72 -22.07 13.16
CA GLU A 189 17.91 -22.03 14.01
C GLU A 189 17.57 -21.74 15.47
N ARG A 190 16.31 -21.38 15.76
CA ARG A 190 15.83 -21.19 17.13
C ARG A 190 15.40 -22.54 17.72
N GLU A 191 16.07 -22.94 18.80
CA GLU A 191 15.63 -24.06 19.63
C GLU A 191 14.88 -23.55 20.85
N GLY A 192 13.80 -24.23 21.20
CA GLY A 192 13.08 -23.99 22.44
C GLY A 192 12.25 -25.18 22.84
N SER A 193 11.30 -24.95 23.73
CA SER A 193 10.41 -25.96 24.27
C SER A 193 8.97 -25.64 23.90
N CYS A 194 8.21 -26.67 23.53
CA CYS A 194 6.80 -26.52 23.24
C CYS A 194 6.07 -25.94 24.47
N VAL A 195 5.29 -24.88 24.24
CA VAL A 195 4.59 -24.14 25.31
C VAL A 195 3.50 -24.95 26.03
N VAL A 196 3.12 -26.10 25.48
CA VAL A 196 2.15 -27.05 26.06
C VAL A 196 2.87 -28.19 26.78
N CYS A 197 3.63 -29.01 26.03
CA CYS A 197 4.18 -30.28 26.56
C CYS A 197 5.65 -30.21 27.01
N GLY A 198 6.32 -29.07 26.84
CA GLY A 198 7.72 -28.88 27.22
C GLY A 198 8.77 -29.61 26.36
N ARG A 199 8.35 -30.40 25.36
CA ARG A 199 9.27 -31.09 24.43
C ARG A 199 10.13 -30.08 23.67
N ARG A 200 11.43 -30.37 23.53
CA ARG A 200 12.33 -29.58 22.70
C ARG A 200 11.87 -29.59 21.25
N THR A 201 11.87 -28.43 20.62
CA THR A 201 11.41 -28.24 19.25
C THR A 201 12.16 -27.09 18.58
N ARG A 202 12.19 -27.13 17.25
CA ARG A 202 12.64 -26.05 16.37
C ARG A 202 11.47 -25.41 15.63
N TYR A 203 10.28 -26.01 15.73
CA TYR A 203 9.10 -25.51 15.06
C TYR A 203 8.46 -24.39 15.86
N LEU A 204 8.18 -23.32 15.13
CA LEU A 204 7.35 -22.23 15.59
C LEU A 204 5.97 -22.40 14.95
N VAL A 205 4.94 -21.98 15.66
CA VAL A 205 3.58 -21.88 15.13
C VAL A 205 3.11 -20.45 15.28
N ARG A 206 2.48 -19.92 14.24
CA ARG A 206 1.80 -18.62 14.27
C ARG A 206 0.33 -18.85 14.60
N VAL A 207 -0.20 -18.09 15.55
CA VAL A 207 -1.61 -18.06 15.95
C VAL A 207 -2.13 -16.63 15.90
N ALA A 208 -3.40 -16.45 15.59
CA ALA A 208 -4.05 -15.14 15.60
C ALA A 208 -5.53 -15.27 15.98
N ALA A 209 -6.11 -14.16 16.42
CA ALA A 209 -7.54 -14.08 16.68
C ALA A 209 -8.33 -14.50 15.43
N ALA A 210 -9.39 -15.28 15.62
CA ALA A 210 -10.31 -15.59 14.54
C ALA A 210 -11.04 -14.30 14.08
N TYR A 211 -11.10 -14.09 12.76
CA TYR A 211 -11.88 -13.01 12.15
C TYR A 211 -13.38 -13.27 12.21
#